data_AF-A0A9E3FEB3-F1
#
_entry.id   AF-A0A9E3FEB3-F1
#
_cell.length_a   1.000
_cell.length_b   1.000
_cell.length_c   1.000
_cell.angle_alpha   90.00
_cell.angle_beta   90.00
_cell.angle_gamma   90.00
#
_symmetry.space_group_name_H-M   'P 1'
#
loop_
_entity.id
_entity.type
_entity.pdbx_description
1 polymer ?
#
loop_
_entity_poly.entity_id
_entity_poly.type
_entity_poly.pdbx_seq_one_letter_code
_entity_poly.pdbx_strand_id
1 'polypeptide(L)'
;MSNTKCPQCGLVNWSDAVACKRCGWQLDWQYRPASQFDSAAPEPEPLFSSTLTFLTAILLLAVAAFLSHRVFHVIDLETAKIAAVITMTGGIGLLILTHLWLVLRIFEQSASWGVATLCVPLAGLVAVTKFWEKTRRSFIGQLLCVGIVLVGSQIVPR
;
A
#
# COMPACT_ATOMS: atom_id res chain seq x y z
N MET A 1 -21.79 -47.04 17.84
CA MET A 1 -20.59 -46.59 18.57
C MET A 1 -19.68 -45.90 17.57
N SER A 2 -19.50 -44.58 17.69
CA SER A 2 -18.59 -43.80 16.84
C SER A 2 -17.15 -43.95 17.34
N ASN A 3 -16.19 -44.01 16.41
CA ASN A 3 -14.77 -44.13 16.72
C ASN A 3 -14.00 -43.01 15.99
N THR A 4 -12.93 -42.51 16.61
CA THR A 4 -12.10 -41.43 16.06
C THR A 4 -10.65 -41.90 15.92
N LYS A 5 -10.05 -41.71 14.73
CA LYS A 5 -8.66 -42.09 14.46
C LYS A 5 -7.71 -40.97 14.85
N CYS A 6 -6.68 -41.27 15.64
CA CYS A 6 -5.65 -40.30 16.02
C CYS A 6 -4.79 -39.92 14.79
N PRO A 7 -4.61 -38.62 14.49
CA PRO A 7 -3.83 -38.18 13.34
C PRO A 7 -2.32 -38.41 13.51
N GLN A 8 -1.83 -38.48 14.75
CA GLN A 8 -0.39 -38.59 15.01
C GLN A 8 0.12 -40.04 14.94
N CYS A 9 -0.62 -41.00 15.51
CA CYS A 9 -0.17 -42.40 15.62
C CYS A 9 -1.08 -43.43 14.94
N GLY A 10 -2.21 -42.99 14.38
CA GLY A 10 -3.17 -43.85 13.67
C GLY A 10 -4.03 -44.77 14.54
N LEU A 11 -3.89 -44.73 15.87
CA LEU A 11 -4.72 -45.52 16.79
C LEU A 11 -6.19 -45.06 16.72
N VAL A 12 -7.12 -46.00 16.63
CA VAL A 12 -8.55 -45.74 16.73
C VAL A 12 -8.94 -45.68 18.21
N ASN A 13 -9.43 -44.52 18.65
CA ASN A 13 -9.92 -44.27 20.01
C ASN A 13 -11.44 -44.18 19.99
N TRP A 14 -12.05 -44.27 21.17
CA TRP A 14 -13.48 -44.00 21.36
C TRP A 14 -13.78 -42.53 21.03
N SER A 15 -14.98 -42.24 20.51
CA SER A 15 -15.32 -40.89 20.07
C SER A 15 -15.39 -39.84 21.20
N ASP A 16 -15.51 -40.28 22.45
CA ASP A 16 -15.52 -39.44 23.66
C ASP A 16 -14.13 -39.27 24.29
N ALA A 17 -13.07 -39.86 23.70
CA ALA A 17 -11.72 -39.76 24.23
C ALA A 17 -11.14 -38.36 24.00
N VAL A 18 -10.83 -37.65 25.09
CA VAL A 18 -10.20 -36.30 25.06
C VAL A 18 -8.76 -36.36 24.55
N ALA A 19 -8.07 -37.48 24.73
CA ALA A 19 -6.68 -37.68 24.29
C ALA A 19 -6.44 -39.11 23.80
N CYS A 20 -5.47 -39.27 22.91
CA CYS A 20 -5.08 -40.56 22.37
C CYS A 20 -4.40 -41.41 23.44
N LYS A 21 -4.93 -42.61 23.67
CA LYS A 21 -4.42 -43.54 24.70
C LYS A 21 -2.96 -43.99 24.46
N ARG A 22 -2.47 -43.91 23.22
CA ARG A 22 -1.11 -44.36 22.87
C ARG A 22 -0.07 -43.25 22.90
N CYS A 23 -0.36 -42.09 22.32
CA CYS A 23 0.62 -41.01 22.17
C CYS A 23 0.32 -39.76 23.01
N GLY A 24 -0.82 -39.71 23.72
CA GLY A 24 -1.22 -38.56 24.53
C GLY A 24 -1.72 -37.34 23.74
N TRP A 25 -1.79 -37.43 22.41
CA TRP A 25 -2.29 -36.33 21.55
C TRP A 25 -3.73 -35.98 21.87
N GLN A 26 -4.05 -34.70 22.06
CA GLN A 26 -5.43 -34.25 22.32
C GLN A 26 -6.31 -34.47 21.09
N LEU A 27 -7.42 -35.18 21.27
CA LEU A 27 -8.40 -35.55 20.25
C LEU A 27 -9.70 -34.74 20.38
N ASP A 28 -9.75 -33.78 21.31
CA ASP A 28 -10.92 -32.93 21.53
C ASP A 28 -11.17 -32.02 20.32
N TRP A 29 -12.13 -32.43 19.49
CA TRP A 29 -12.57 -31.71 18.30
C TRP A 29 -13.83 -30.85 18.56
N GLN A 30 -14.28 -30.66 19.80
CA GLN A 30 -15.47 -29.85 20.12
C GLN A 30 -15.24 -29.10 21.44
N TYR A 31 -14.81 -27.84 21.45
CA TYR A 31 -15.69 -26.70 21.17
C TYR A 31 -14.86 -25.40 21.18
N ARG A 32 -14.51 -24.86 20.00
CA ARG A 32 -14.35 -23.41 19.89
C ARG A 32 -15.76 -22.87 19.67
N PRO A 33 -16.33 -22.05 20.58
CA PRO A 33 -17.64 -21.47 20.34
C PRO A 33 -17.61 -20.74 19.01
N ALA A 34 -18.55 -21.09 18.11
CA ALA A 34 -18.70 -20.44 16.80
C ALA A 34 -18.98 -18.92 16.91
N SER A 35 -19.26 -18.41 18.12
CA SER A 35 -19.39 -16.99 18.42
C SER A 35 -18.08 -16.21 18.43
N GLN A 36 -16.93 -16.84 18.14
CA GLN A 36 -15.65 -16.13 17.98
C GLN A 36 -15.06 -16.28 16.57
N PHE A 37 -15.82 -16.83 15.63
CA PHE A 37 -15.77 -16.34 14.26
C PHE A 37 -16.76 -15.19 14.20
N ASP A 38 -16.43 -14.11 14.91
CA ASP A 38 -16.95 -12.82 14.53
C ASP A 38 -16.64 -12.69 13.05
N SER A 39 -17.72 -12.78 12.28
CA SER A 39 -17.79 -12.38 10.90
C SER A 39 -17.69 -10.86 10.89
N ALA A 40 -16.57 -10.33 11.41
CA ALA A 40 -16.01 -9.13 10.85
C ALA A 40 -15.68 -9.51 9.42
N ALA A 41 -16.70 -9.42 8.55
CA ALA A 41 -16.48 -9.25 7.13
C ALA A 41 -15.30 -8.29 7.03
N PRO A 42 -14.20 -8.68 6.35
CA PRO A 42 -12.96 -7.92 6.38
C PRO A 42 -13.34 -6.46 6.21
N GLU A 43 -13.19 -5.66 7.27
CA GLU A 43 -13.63 -4.27 7.23
C GLU A 43 -13.01 -3.70 5.96
N PRO A 44 -13.82 -3.09 5.08
CA PRO A 44 -13.31 -2.64 3.80
C PRO A 44 -12.13 -1.74 4.11
N GLU A 45 -10.92 -2.22 3.80
CA GLU A 45 -9.70 -1.48 4.13
C GLU A 45 -9.92 -0.08 3.59
N PRO A 46 -9.74 0.97 4.41
CA PRO A 46 -10.02 2.32 3.97
C PRO A 46 -9.32 2.55 2.64
N LEU A 47 -10.13 2.92 1.64
CA LEU A 47 -9.70 3.00 0.25
C LEU A 47 -8.50 3.95 0.11
N PHE A 48 -8.40 4.88 1.06
CA PHE A 48 -7.33 5.84 1.27
C PHE A 48 -6.60 5.54 2.58
N SER A 49 -5.38 5.00 2.46
CA SER A 49 -4.41 4.96 3.57
C SER A 49 -4.17 6.39 4.06
N SER A 50 -4.06 6.60 5.37
CA SER A 50 -3.83 7.92 5.98
C SER A 50 -2.73 8.72 5.28
N THR A 51 -1.68 8.04 4.80
CA THR A 51 -0.60 8.63 4.01
C THR A 51 -1.08 9.30 2.72
N LEU A 52 -2.02 8.69 1.99
CA LEU A 52 -2.54 9.28 0.76
C LEU A 52 -3.35 10.54 1.07
N THR A 53 -4.13 10.51 2.15
CA THR A 53 -4.92 11.66 2.63
C THR A 53 -4.01 12.84 2.97
N PHE A 54 -2.90 12.59 3.69
CA PHE A 54 -1.88 13.60 3.98
C PHE A 54 -1.25 14.18 2.70
N LEU A 55 -0.87 13.33 1.75
CA LEU A 55 -0.28 13.78 0.48
C LEU A 55 -1.27 14.60 -0.35
N THR A 56 -2.54 14.19 -0.43
CA THR A 56 -3.58 14.99 -1.10
C THR A 56 -3.83 16.33 -0.43
N ALA A 57 -3.79 16.39 0.90
CA ALA A 57 -3.94 17.64 1.64
C ALA A 57 -2.77 18.60 1.35
N ILE A 58 -1.53 18.10 1.34
CA ILE A 58 -0.34 18.89 0.97
C ILE A 58 -0.44 19.41 -0.45
N LEU A 59 -0.85 18.56 -1.41
CA LEU A 59 -1.03 18.98 -2.80
C LEU A 59 -2.11 20.08 -2.91
N LEU A 60 -3.26 19.89 -2.29
CA LEU A 60 -4.35 20.88 -2.33
C LEU A 60 -3.90 22.22 -1.72
N LEU A 61 -3.14 22.18 -0.62
CA LEU A 61 -2.62 23.38 0.04
C LEU A 61 -1.58 24.09 -0.83
N ALA A 62 -0.70 23.34 -1.50
CA ALA A 62 0.26 23.89 -2.46
C ALA A 62 -0.44 24.52 -3.67
N VAL A 63 -1.47 23.88 -4.21
CA VAL A 63 -2.28 24.41 -5.32
C VAL A 63 -3.03 25.68 -4.90
N ALA A 64 -3.65 25.70 -3.71
CA ALA A 64 -4.35 26.87 -3.19
C ALA A 64 -3.41 28.06 -2.95
N ALA A 65 -2.21 27.80 -2.43
CA ALA A 65 -1.17 28.83 -2.26
C ALA A 65 -0.73 29.39 -3.63
N PHE A 66 -0.54 28.52 -4.62
CA PHE A 66 -0.18 28.93 -5.98
C PHE A 66 -1.26 29.77 -6.65
N LEU A 67 -2.53 29.35 -6.55
CA LEU A 67 -3.66 30.09 -7.11
C LEU A 67 -3.83 31.45 -6.43
N SER A 68 -3.74 31.50 -5.10
CA SER A 68 -3.75 32.75 -4.34
C SER A 68 -2.63 33.69 -4.79
N HIS A 69 -1.41 33.16 -4.96
CA HIS A 69 -0.30 33.95 -5.48
C HIS A 69 -0.59 34.55 -6.86
N ARG A 70 -1.11 33.75 -7.80
CA ARG A 70 -1.47 34.20 -9.15
C ARG A 70 -2.51 35.31 -9.14
N VAL A 71 -3.46 35.28 -8.21
CA VAL A 71 -4.55 36.26 -8.12
C VAL A 71 -4.09 37.54 -7.44
N PHE A 72 -3.31 37.43 -6.36
CA PHE A 72 -3.02 38.58 -5.50
C PHE A 72 -1.64 39.23 -5.76
N HIS A 73 -0.72 38.58 -6.48
CA HIS A 73 0.63 39.09 -6.76
C HIS A 73 1.42 39.56 -5.51
N VAL A 74 1.11 39.00 -4.33
CA VAL A 74 1.65 39.47 -3.04
C VAL A 74 3.09 39.01 -2.78
N ILE A 75 3.61 38.02 -3.51
CA ILE A 75 4.89 37.39 -3.16
C ILE A 75 6.02 37.97 -4.01
N ASP A 76 7.11 38.37 -3.35
CA ASP A 76 8.34 38.78 -4.02
C ASP A 76 8.91 37.68 -4.92
N LEU A 77 9.49 38.09 -6.05
CA LEU A 77 10.11 37.21 -7.03
C LEU A 77 11.10 36.22 -6.41
N GLU A 78 11.89 36.67 -5.44
CA GLU A 78 12.88 35.85 -4.74
C GLU A 78 12.21 34.76 -3.88
N THR A 79 11.14 35.11 -3.16
CA THR A 79 10.35 34.15 -2.38
C THR A 79 9.68 33.11 -3.28
N ALA A 80 9.18 33.52 -4.45
CA ALA A 80 8.60 32.61 -5.43
C ALA A 80 9.61 31.60 -5.98
N LYS A 81 10.86 32.03 -6.28
CA LYS A 81 11.95 31.13 -6.70
C LYS A 81 12.29 30.10 -5.62
N ILE A 82 12.44 30.53 -4.37
CA ILE A 82 12.75 29.63 -3.25
C ILE A 82 11.62 28.59 -3.08
N ALA A 83 10.35 29.04 -3.11
CA ALA A 83 9.20 28.15 -3.01
C ALA A 83 9.15 27.13 -4.15
N ALA A 84 9.47 27.54 -5.38
CA ALA A 84 9.55 26.66 -6.54
C ALA A 84 10.62 25.57 -6.35
N VAL A 85 11.84 25.95 -5.92
CA VAL A 85 12.95 25.00 -5.69
C VAL A 85 12.59 24.00 -4.60
N ILE A 86 12.01 24.45 -3.48
CA ILE A 86 11.58 23.56 -2.39
C ILE A 86 10.51 22.58 -2.89
N THR A 87 9.50 23.09 -3.61
CA THR A 87 8.39 22.27 -4.12
C THR A 87 8.88 21.23 -5.14
N MET A 88 9.77 21.62 -6.06
CA MET A 88 10.39 20.70 -7.00
C MET A 88 11.23 19.64 -6.30
N THR A 89 12.12 20.05 -5.40
CA THR A 89 13.05 19.13 -4.72
C THR A 89 12.28 18.15 -3.84
N GLY A 90 11.28 18.63 -3.08
CA GLY A 90 10.39 17.79 -2.29
C GLY A 90 9.56 16.85 -3.16
N GLY A 91 9.02 17.34 -4.28
CA GLY A 91 8.27 16.53 -5.25
C GLY A 91 9.12 15.42 -5.88
N ILE A 92 10.37 15.72 -6.26
CA ILE A 92 11.31 14.73 -6.80
C ILE A 92 11.66 13.69 -5.74
N GLY A 93 11.95 14.10 -4.51
CA GLY A 93 12.24 13.17 -3.40
C GLY A 93 11.07 12.21 -3.13
N LEU A 94 9.84 12.73 -3.09
CA LEU A 94 8.63 11.92 -2.95
C LEU A 94 8.40 10.98 -4.15
N LEU A 95 8.69 11.44 -5.37
CA LEU A 95 8.60 10.62 -6.58
C LEU A 95 9.55 9.43 -6.53
N ILE A 96 10.79 9.63 -6.08
CA ILE A 96 11.77 8.56 -5.89
C ILE A 96 11.29 7.55 -4.85
N LEU A 97 10.82 8.03 -3.68
CA LEU A 97 10.32 7.16 -2.61
C LEU A 97 9.11 6.33 -3.06
N THR A 98 8.12 6.96 -3.71
CA THR A 98 6.94 6.27 -4.24
C THR A 98 7.30 5.30 -5.36
N HIS A 99 8.32 5.59 -6.15
CA HIS A 99 8.87 4.66 -7.14
C HIS A 99 9.55 3.44 -6.52
N LEU A 100 10.43 3.63 -5.54
CA LEU A 100 11.04 2.51 -4.81
C LEU A 100 9.97 1.63 -4.15
N TRP A 101 8.96 2.24 -3.54
CA TRP A 101 7.84 1.52 -2.93
C TRP A 101 7.04 0.70 -3.94
N LEU A 102 6.75 1.28 -5.12
CA LEU A 102 6.05 0.58 -6.20
C LEU A 102 6.86 -0.63 -6.71
N VAL A 103 8.18 -0.46 -6.90
CA VAL A 103 9.08 -1.55 -7.31
C VAL A 103 9.09 -2.66 -6.26
N LEU A 104 9.19 -2.34 -4.97
CA LEU A 104 9.12 -3.33 -3.88
C LEU A 104 7.81 -4.12 -3.91
N ARG A 105 6.66 -3.45 -4.12
CA ARG A 105 5.35 -4.12 -4.26
C ARG A 105 5.28 -5.04 -5.47
N ILE A 106 5.94 -4.70 -6.57
CA ILE A 106 6.03 -5.57 -7.75
C ILE A 106 6.91 -6.79 -7.44
N PHE A 107 8.03 -6.60 -6.74
CA PHE A 107 8.89 -7.71 -6.28
C PHE A 107 8.15 -8.70 -5.38
N GLU A 108 7.27 -8.22 -4.49
CA GLU A 108 6.42 -9.08 -3.64
C GLU A 108 5.47 -9.97 -4.47
N GLN A 109 5.09 -9.56 -5.68
CA GLN A 109 4.23 -10.36 -6.57
C GLN A 109 5.03 -11.25 -7.51
N SER A 110 6.15 -10.74 -8.03
CA SER A 110 7.01 -11.49 -8.93
C SER A 110 8.39 -10.85 -9.05
N ALA A 111 9.43 -11.62 -8.71
CA ALA A 111 10.82 -11.17 -8.83
C ALA A 111 11.22 -10.84 -10.27
N SER A 112 10.75 -11.61 -11.27
CA SER A 112 11.09 -11.35 -12.68
C SER A 112 10.51 -10.04 -13.18
N TRP A 113 9.28 -9.70 -12.78
CA TRP A 113 8.69 -8.40 -13.09
C TRP A 113 9.42 -7.27 -12.36
N GLY A 114 9.79 -7.45 -11.08
CA GLY A 114 10.58 -6.47 -10.33
C GLY A 114 11.90 -6.11 -11.02
N VAL A 115 12.64 -7.12 -11.48
CA VAL A 115 13.88 -6.91 -12.26
C VAL A 115 13.59 -6.23 -13.59
N ALA A 116 12.57 -6.68 -14.33
CA ALA A 116 12.19 -6.07 -15.60
C ALA A 116 11.85 -4.57 -15.44
N THR A 117 11.17 -4.19 -14.36
CA THR A 117 10.83 -2.79 -14.07
C THR A 117 12.04 -1.92 -13.74
N LEU A 118 13.12 -2.48 -13.19
CA LEU A 118 14.37 -1.76 -12.94
C LEU A 118 15.15 -1.52 -14.25
N CYS A 119 15.13 -2.48 -15.18
CA CYS A 119 15.84 -2.35 -16.44
C CYS A 119 15.07 -1.55 -17.49
N VAL A 120 13.73 -1.64 -17.49
CA VAL A 120 12.87 -1.05 -18.52
C VAL A 120 11.73 -0.28 -17.85
N PRO A 121 11.73 1.07 -17.90
CA PRO A 121 10.70 1.90 -17.24
C PRO A 121 9.28 1.57 -17.73
N LEU A 122 9.14 1.25 -19.02
CA LEU A 122 7.85 0.86 -19.62
C LEU A 122 7.32 -0.47 -19.10
N ALA A 123 8.18 -1.40 -18.68
CA ALA A 123 7.75 -2.64 -18.03
C ALA A 123 7.04 -2.35 -16.70
N GLY A 124 7.36 -1.22 -16.05
CA GLY A 124 6.68 -0.72 -14.86
C GLY A 124 5.20 -0.48 -15.09
N LEU A 125 4.86 0.19 -16.18
CA LEU A 125 3.46 0.46 -16.54
C LEU A 125 2.70 -0.83 -16.82
N VAL A 126 3.30 -1.77 -17.56
CA VAL A 126 2.68 -3.07 -17.82
C VAL A 126 2.47 -3.86 -16.52
N ALA A 127 3.48 -3.89 -15.64
CA ALA A 127 3.37 -4.55 -14.34
C ALA A 127 2.27 -3.93 -13.47
N VAL A 128 2.12 -2.60 -13.47
CA VAL A 128 1.06 -1.90 -12.74
C VAL A 128 -0.33 -2.28 -13.27
N THR A 129 -0.52 -2.38 -14.59
CA THR A 129 -1.81 -2.83 -15.14
C THR A 129 -2.10 -4.28 -14.79
N LYS A 130 -1.08 -5.14 -14.76
CA LYS A 130 -1.21 -6.56 -14.42
C LYS A 130 -1.50 -6.80 -12.94
N PHE A 131 -0.90 -6.02 -12.04
CA PHE A 131 -1.02 -6.16 -10.59
C PHE A 131 -1.82 -5.02 -9.95
N TRP A 132 -2.78 -4.46 -10.71
CA TRP A 132 -3.49 -3.22 -10.40
C TRP A 132 -4.00 -3.13 -8.97
N GLU A 133 -4.68 -4.15 -8.46
CA GLU A 133 -5.28 -4.09 -7.12
C GLU A 133 -4.26 -3.82 -6.01
N LYS A 134 -3.03 -4.33 -6.15
CA LYS A 134 -1.97 -4.14 -5.16
C LYS A 134 -1.13 -2.88 -5.43
N THR A 135 -0.96 -2.49 -6.69
CA THR A 135 -0.10 -1.37 -7.07
C THR A 135 -0.83 -0.03 -7.24
N ARG A 136 -2.18 -0.01 -7.32
CA ARG A 136 -2.94 1.23 -7.61
C ARG A 136 -2.62 2.36 -6.64
N ARG A 137 -2.50 2.07 -5.34
CA ARG A 137 -2.25 3.08 -4.30
C ARG A 137 -0.90 3.77 -4.53
N SER A 138 0.13 2.99 -4.85
CA SER A 138 1.48 3.50 -5.12
C SER A 138 1.56 4.24 -6.46
N PHE A 139 0.84 3.77 -7.47
CA PHE A 139 0.77 4.43 -8.77
C PHE A 139 0.06 5.79 -8.69
N ILE A 140 -1.07 5.88 -7.98
CA ILE A 140 -1.75 7.16 -7.72
C ILE A 140 -0.81 8.12 -6.97
N GLY A 141 -0.05 7.61 -5.99
CA GLY A 141 0.98 8.39 -5.29
C GLY A 141 2.04 8.98 -6.23
N GLN A 142 2.53 8.21 -7.21
CA GLN A 142 3.47 8.70 -8.21
C GLN A 142 2.87 9.81 -9.08
N LEU A 143 1.63 9.61 -9.58
CA LEU A 143 0.94 10.64 -10.38
C LEU A 143 0.78 11.95 -9.60
N LEU A 144 0.49 11.85 -8.30
CA LEU A 144 0.39 13.00 -7.40
C LEU A 144 1.74 13.71 -7.25
N CYS A 145 2.84 12.98 -7.08
CA CYS A 145 4.18 13.54 -7.00
C CYS A 145 4.59 14.24 -8.30
N VAL A 146 4.28 13.64 -9.46
CA VAL A 146 4.48 14.28 -10.77
C VAL A 146 3.72 15.60 -10.85
N GLY A 147 2.47 15.62 -10.37
CA GLY A 147 1.67 16.85 -10.28
C GLY A 147 2.35 17.95 -9.45
N ILE A 148 2.91 17.62 -8.28
CA ILE A 148 3.65 18.57 -7.43
C ILE A 148 4.85 19.15 -8.18
N VAL A 149 5.65 18.30 -8.84
CA VAL A 149 6.83 18.74 -9.61
C VAL A 149 6.42 19.64 -10.77
N LEU A 150 5.36 19.28 -11.50
CA LEU A 150 4.83 20.08 -12.60
C LEU A 150 4.34 21.45 -12.09
N VAL A 151 3.61 21.51 -10.97
CA VAL A 151 3.20 22.78 -10.36
C VAL A 151 4.42 23.62 -9.99
N GLY A 152 5.44 23.04 -9.35
CA GLY A 152 6.70 23.72 -9.05
C GLY A 152 7.37 24.32 -10.30
N SER A 153 7.31 23.62 -11.44
CA SER A 153 7.85 24.11 -12.72
C SER A 153 7.12 25.30 -13.32
N GLN A 154 5.84 25.48 -13.01
CA GLN A 154 5.07 26.63 -13.47
C GLN A 154 5.22 27.85 -12.55
N ILE A 155 5.80 27.69 -11.34
CA ILE A 155 6.06 28.80 -10.41
C ILE A 155 7.27 29.60 -10.86
N VAL A 156 8.29 28.98 -11.46
CA VAL A 156 9.50 29.66 -11.92
C VAL A 156 9.12 30.59 -13.10
N PRO A 157 9.16 31.92 -12.92
CA PRO A 157 8.92 32.82 -14.03
C PRO A 157 10.08 32.68 -15.03
N ARG A 158 9.70 32.52 -16.31
CA ARG A 158 10.66 32.50 -17.44
C ARG A 158 11.21 33.89 -17.71
#